data_AF-A0A0F9DPK1-F1
#
_entry.id   AF-A0A0F9DPK1-F1
#
_cell.length_a   1.000
_cell.length_b   1.000
_cell.length_c   1.000
_cell.angle_alpha   90.00
_cell.angle_beta   90.00
_cell.angle_gamma   90.00
#
_symmetry.space_group_name_H-M   'P 1'
#
loop_
_entity.id
_entity.type
_entity.pdbx_description
1 polymer ?
#
loop_
_entity_poly.entity_id
_entity_poly.type
_entity_poly.pdbx_seq_one_letter_code
_entity_poly.pdbx_strand_id
1 'polypeptide(L)'
;ADALASWTLPDFDDSAFSGGGSQPTILITETGSGSPDYVEIQNVSDQVVDTKDWVVAMNIGTTSDINAVHTSYWHLDDSMAPGEVLYRRDDAQEPSTGFNISWSGGGTGWAMIVDGGGSVVDFVAWRYDAKDIESLNTTVNSFPVSASSAWKGPGSPIVNSGLSTLRRAGSLDHDDESDFFFATPDPDDWGVQNGELTLPFASGRMPGIGFDTFSPGFGGTLQTDVLGEMHEKNASLWLRIPFEAGDPSAIDVLRLRLKYNDGFIAYLNGHKIAESNAPAAPTWNSSATAARSIEESITPQEFILLDALQYLVPGTNLLAIHAMNVDASDGNFLIIPELFGIATDWTLQHFITPTPGEYNGESFVSFADDVEFSEKSGFHEDPFQLEITCDTPETTIRYTTDGSEPTDTLGTIYDGPLTIDSTTVIRAVAYNYDYRPLNAIARTYIFLDDVLTQDGEGMPTNWGPVGTNYDMDLDVVNDPRYRDTLKDDLR
;
A
#
# COMPACT_ATOMS: atom_id res chain seq x y z
N ALA A 1 -4.98 36.21 1.21
CA ALA A 1 -3.96 35.17 1.42
C ALA A 1 -3.82 35.01 2.91
N ASP A 2 -4.17 33.85 3.44
CA ASP A 2 -4.01 33.54 4.86
C ASP A 2 -2.54 33.73 5.24
N ALA A 3 -2.27 34.48 6.30
CA ALA A 3 -0.92 34.66 6.82
C ALA A 3 -0.27 33.35 7.31
N LEU A 4 -1.06 32.26 7.33
CA LEU A 4 -0.65 30.90 7.69
C LEU A 4 -0.36 30.01 6.48
N ALA A 5 -0.50 30.50 5.24
CA ALA A 5 -0.19 29.72 4.04
C ALA A 5 1.22 30.00 3.47
N SER A 6 2.02 30.88 4.07
CA SER A 6 3.36 31.16 3.54
C SER A 6 4.29 29.96 3.68
N TRP A 7 4.17 29.19 4.76
CA TRP A 7 5.00 27.99 5.00
C TRP A 7 4.63 26.81 4.11
N THR A 8 3.56 26.89 3.33
CA THR A 8 3.17 25.85 2.38
C THR A 8 3.72 26.12 0.98
N LEU A 9 4.44 27.24 0.80
CA LEU A 9 5.09 27.60 -0.45
C LEU A 9 6.50 26.98 -0.55
N PRO A 10 6.94 26.58 -1.77
CA PRO A 10 8.27 26.02 -1.97
C PRO A 10 9.43 26.94 -1.57
N ASP A 11 9.26 28.25 -1.66
CA ASP A 11 10.29 29.27 -1.39
C ASP A 11 10.35 29.74 0.07
N PHE A 12 9.52 29.18 0.95
CA PHE A 12 9.56 29.49 2.37
C PHE A 12 10.84 29.00 3.02
N ASP A 13 11.47 29.88 3.81
CA ASP A 13 12.63 29.58 4.63
C ASP A 13 12.23 28.73 5.84
N ASP A 14 12.50 27.44 5.75
CA ASP A 14 12.25 26.43 6.78
C ASP A 14 13.52 26.03 7.54
N SER A 15 14.59 26.85 7.49
CA SER A 15 15.86 26.54 8.19
C SER A 15 15.72 26.38 9.71
N ALA A 16 14.59 26.80 10.28
CA ALA A 16 14.25 26.66 11.69
C ALA A 16 13.41 25.41 12.01
N PHE A 17 12.98 24.65 10.99
CA PHE A 17 12.21 23.40 11.16
C PHE A 17 13.19 22.25 11.43
N SER A 18 12.77 21.30 12.25
CA SER A 18 13.52 20.05 12.44
C SER A 18 13.36 19.17 11.19
N GLY A 19 14.46 18.83 10.52
CA GLY A 19 14.45 17.89 9.39
C GLY A 19 14.36 16.43 9.86
N GLY A 20 13.38 15.68 9.37
CA GLY A 20 13.36 14.21 9.42
C GLY A 20 14.06 13.63 8.18
N GLY A 21 14.70 12.46 8.34
CA GLY A 21 15.65 11.88 7.39
C GLY A 21 15.22 11.85 5.91
N SER A 22 16.20 12.07 5.05
CA SER A 22 16.12 11.91 3.59
C SER A 22 15.58 10.53 3.21
N GLN A 23 14.94 10.41 2.03
CA GLN A 23 14.68 9.11 1.41
C GLN A 23 15.98 8.28 1.42
N PRO A 24 15.94 6.97 1.72
CA PRO A 24 17.12 6.13 1.67
C PRO A 24 17.60 6.04 0.23
N THR A 25 18.80 6.56 -0.04
CA THR A 25 19.39 6.62 -1.38
C THR A 25 20.56 5.65 -1.49
N ILE A 26 21.63 5.91 -0.74
CA ILE A 26 22.80 5.04 -0.63
C ILE A 26 22.83 4.47 0.77
N LEU A 27 22.78 3.14 0.89
CA LEU A 27 22.83 2.43 2.16
C LEU A 27 24.06 1.53 2.24
N ILE A 28 24.54 1.30 3.45
CA ILE A 28 25.51 0.27 3.81
C ILE A 28 24.78 -1.06 3.76
N THR A 29 25.14 -1.91 2.81
CA THR A 29 24.50 -3.20 2.59
C THR A 29 25.23 -4.34 3.25
N GLU A 30 26.55 -4.22 3.43
CA GLU A 30 27.34 -5.22 4.14
C GLU A 30 28.54 -4.64 4.89
N THR A 31 28.90 -5.30 5.99
CA THR A 31 30.19 -5.13 6.64
C THR A 31 30.78 -6.48 7.04
N GLY A 32 32.10 -6.62 6.89
CA GLY A 32 32.83 -7.82 7.28
C GLY A 32 33.96 -7.49 8.25
N SER A 33 33.97 -8.10 9.43
CA SER A 33 35.09 -8.05 10.40
C SER A 33 36.00 -9.29 10.29
N GLY A 34 36.25 -9.74 9.05
CA GLY A 34 36.87 -11.02 8.71
C GLY A 34 38.33 -10.90 8.29
N SER A 35 38.73 -11.69 7.29
CA SER A 35 40.04 -11.53 6.64
C SER A 35 39.85 -11.84 5.15
N PRO A 36 39.63 -10.82 4.29
CA PRO A 36 39.71 -9.38 4.61
C PRO A 36 38.51 -8.82 5.38
N ASP A 37 38.74 -7.72 6.08
CA ASP A 37 37.70 -6.80 6.53
C ASP A 37 37.15 -6.01 5.32
N TYR A 38 35.86 -5.67 5.35
CA TYR A 38 35.24 -4.96 4.23
C TYR A 38 34.00 -4.16 4.59
N VAL A 39 33.67 -3.18 3.75
CA VAL A 39 32.39 -2.46 3.75
C VAL A 39 31.84 -2.43 2.34
N GLU A 40 30.53 -2.60 2.21
CA GLU A 40 29.77 -2.51 0.97
C GLU A 40 28.64 -1.49 1.12
N ILE A 41 28.43 -0.71 0.07
CA ILE A 41 27.31 0.21 -0.06
C ILE A 41 26.59 -0.05 -1.38
N GLN A 42 25.30 0.27 -1.42
CA GLN A 42 24.51 0.17 -2.63
C GLN A 42 23.59 1.38 -2.78
N ASN A 43 23.45 1.85 -4.02
CA ASN A 43 22.33 2.73 -4.36
C ASN A 43 21.05 1.91 -4.39
N VAL A 44 20.25 2.03 -3.34
CA VAL A 44 18.99 1.30 -3.18
C VAL A 44 17.81 2.00 -3.85
N SER A 45 18.01 3.21 -4.38
CA SER A 45 16.96 3.97 -5.07
C SER A 45 16.84 3.59 -6.56
N ASP A 46 15.80 4.09 -7.22
CA ASP A 46 15.58 3.97 -8.66
C ASP A 46 16.20 5.14 -9.46
N GLN A 47 16.92 6.05 -8.80
CA GLN A 47 17.52 7.24 -9.41
C GLN A 47 19.05 7.23 -9.32
N VAL A 48 19.70 7.98 -10.22
CA VAL A 48 21.11 8.32 -10.06
C VAL A 48 21.25 9.26 -8.87
N VAL A 49 22.16 8.97 -7.96
CA VAL A 49 22.43 9.80 -6.77
C VAL A 49 23.70 10.60 -7.00
N ASP A 50 23.64 11.91 -6.73
CA ASP A 50 24.82 12.78 -6.69
C ASP A 50 25.54 12.55 -5.36
N THR A 51 26.68 11.86 -5.42
CA THR A 51 27.51 11.50 -4.27
C THR A 51 28.78 12.34 -4.21
N LYS A 52 28.80 13.48 -4.90
CA LYS A 52 29.96 14.37 -4.92
C LYS A 52 30.34 14.82 -3.51
N ASP A 53 31.62 14.68 -3.21
CA ASP A 53 32.22 15.01 -1.90
C ASP A 53 31.72 14.13 -0.72
N TRP A 54 30.93 13.07 -0.99
CA TRP A 54 30.51 12.13 0.03
C TRP A 54 31.66 11.22 0.46
N VAL A 55 31.60 10.76 1.70
CA VAL A 55 32.59 9.85 2.28
C VAL A 55 31.95 8.72 3.07
N VAL A 56 32.59 7.55 3.02
CA VAL A 56 32.36 6.46 3.97
C VAL A 56 33.44 6.52 5.04
N ALA A 57 33.01 6.70 6.29
CA ALA A 57 33.84 6.71 7.48
C ALA A 57 33.61 5.46 8.31
N MET A 58 34.63 5.08 9.08
CA MET A 58 34.60 3.88 9.90
C MET A 58 35.38 4.11 11.19
N ASN A 59 35.02 3.36 12.22
CA ASN A 59 35.73 3.36 13.48
C ASN A 59 37.05 2.57 13.44
N ILE A 60 37.93 2.88 14.38
CA ILE A 60 39.10 2.07 14.70
C ILE A 60 38.66 0.89 15.58
N GLY A 61 38.16 -0.18 14.96
CA GLY A 61 37.58 -1.36 15.67
C GLY A 61 38.58 -2.29 16.36
N THR A 62 39.81 -1.82 16.59
CA THR A 62 40.73 -2.40 17.60
C THR A 62 40.54 -1.79 18.99
N THR A 63 39.67 -0.78 19.10
CA THR A 63 39.30 -0.13 20.37
C THR A 63 37.80 -0.24 20.60
N SER A 64 37.37 -0.22 21.87
CA SER A 64 35.95 -0.12 22.23
C SER A 64 35.47 1.33 22.33
N ASP A 65 36.32 2.32 22.01
CA ASP A 65 35.92 3.73 22.02
C ASP A 65 35.12 4.02 20.76
N ILE A 66 33.83 4.31 20.92
CA ILE A 66 32.94 4.57 19.79
C ILE A 66 33.33 5.85 19.02
N ASN A 67 34.04 6.79 19.66
CA ASN A 67 34.45 8.04 19.04
C ASN A 67 35.77 7.92 18.26
N ALA A 68 36.47 6.79 18.40
CA ALA A 68 37.72 6.52 17.69
C ALA A 68 37.43 6.24 16.21
N VAL A 69 37.52 7.28 15.38
CA VAL A 69 37.32 7.22 13.92
C VAL A 69 38.65 7.26 13.17
N HIS A 70 38.71 6.60 12.01
CA HIS A 70 39.85 6.76 11.10
C HIS A 70 39.96 8.21 10.60
N THR A 71 41.19 8.64 10.28
CA THR A 71 41.48 9.98 9.72
C THR A 71 41.54 9.98 8.19
N SER A 72 41.42 8.80 7.59
CA SER A 72 41.27 8.61 6.15
C SER A 72 39.88 8.04 5.89
N TYR A 73 39.21 8.53 4.85
CA TYR A 73 37.86 8.12 4.48
C TYR A 73 37.84 7.55 3.07
N TRP A 74 36.83 6.75 2.75
CA TRP A 74 36.58 6.34 1.39
C TRP A 74 35.72 7.41 0.71
N HIS A 75 36.35 8.21 -0.14
CA HIS A 75 35.66 9.19 -0.96
C HIS A 75 34.90 8.49 -2.09
N LEU A 76 33.63 8.80 -2.24
CA LEU A 76 32.80 8.28 -3.33
C LEU A 76 33.09 9.03 -4.63
N ASP A 77 32.78 8.38 -5.75
CA ASP A 77 32.74 9.07 -7.05
C ASP A 77 31.61 10.12 -7.05
N ASP A 78 31.59 11.03 -8.01
CA ASP A 78 30.61 12.14 -8.06
C ASP A 78 29.16 11.65 -8.21
N SER A 79 28.93 10.39 -8.59
CA SER A 79 27.59 9.83 -8.70
C SER A 79 27.57 8.31 -8.57
N MET A 80 26.45 7.76 -8.12
CA MET A 80 26.14 6.32 -8.17
C MET A 80 24.87 6.04 -8.98
N ALA A 81 24.92 5.08 -9.89
CA ALA A 81 23.76 4.66 -10.70
C ALA A 81 22.75 3.82 -9.89
N PRO A 82 21.46 3.75 -10.29
CA PRO A 82 20.46 2.90 -9.63
C PRO A 82 20.93 1.45 -9.50
N GLY A 83 20.87 0.88 -8.30
CA GLY A 83 21.30 -0.49 -8.01
C GLY A 83 22.81 -0.74 -8.02
N GLU A 84 23.64 0.28 -8.27
CA GLU A 84 25.10 0.15 -8.27
C GLU A 84 25.60 -0.24 -6.88
N VAL A 85 26.42 -1.30 -6.84
CA VAL A 85 27.07 -1.81 -5.63
C VAL A 85 28.55 -1.45 -5.68
N LEU A 86 29.04 -0.81 -4.62
CA LEU A 86 30.45 -0.51 -4.45
C LEU A 86 30.94 -1.10 -3.13
N TYR A 87 32.21 -1.53 -3.08
CA TYR A 87 32.80 -2.09 -1.88
C TYR A 87 34.27 -1.71 -1.71
N ARG A 88 34.77 -1.80 -0.47
CA ARG A 88 36.19 -1.67 -0.12
C ARG A 88 36.60 -2.77 0.85
N ARG A 89 37.83 -3.27 0.70
CA ARG A 89 38.42 -4.33 1.53
C ARG A 89 39.83 -3.97 1.98
N ASP A 90 40.33 -4.61 3.03
CA ASP A 90 41.68 -4.41 3.58
C ASP A 90 42.76 -5.39 3.06
N ASP A 91 42.66 -5.85 1.80
CA ASP A 91 43.63 -6.80 1.24
C ASP A 91 44.75 -6.16 0.40
N ALA A 92 45.78 -6.95 0.11
CA ALA A 92 46.96 -6.53 -0.64
C ALA A 92 46.71 -6.25 -2.14
N GLN A 93 45.49 -6.46 -2.66
CA GLN A 93 45.13 -6.18 -4.06
C GLN A 93 44.65 -4.73 -4.26
N GLU A 94 44.22 -4.04 -3.19
CA GLU A 94 43.93 -2.60 -3.17
C GLU A 94 45.05 -1.89 -2.35
N PRO A 95 46.18 -1.52 -2.97
CA PRO A 95 47.33 -0.99 -2.23
C PRO A 95 47.00 0.36 -1.58
N SER A 96 46.68 0.31 -0.28
CA SER A 96 46.57 1.39 0.70
C SER A 96 46.79 2.80 0.12
N THR A 97 45.73 3.43 -0.40
CA THR A 97 45.64 4.89 -0.52
C THR A 97 45.42 5.56 0.84
N GLY A 98 45.86 4.92 1.94
CA GLY A 98 45.70 5.38 3.32
C GLY A 98 44.42 4.88 4.01
N PHE A 99 43.59 4.07 3.34
CA PHE A 99 42.38 3.47 3.89
C PHE A 99 42.66 2.03 4.30
N ASN A 100 42.73 1.77 5.62
CA ASN A 100 42.91 0.42 6.18
C ASN A 100 41.73 0.14 7.10
N ILE A 101 40.97 -0.91 6.82
CA ILE A 101 39.94 -1.41 7.71
C ILE A 101 40.66 -2.29 8.74
N SER A 102 40.32 -2.17 10.02
CA SER A 102 41.03 -2.87 11.10
C SER A 102 40.06 -3.22 12.20
N TRP A 103 39.10 -4.05 11.84
CA TRP A 103 38.13 -4.61 12.75
C TRP A 103 38.63 -5.93 13.28
N SER A 104 38.44 -6.15 14.59
CA SER A 104 38.82 -7.41 15.20
C SER A 104 37.67 -8.41 15.09
N GLY A 105 37.97 -9.65 14.71
CA GLY A 105 36.99 -10.74 14.77
C GLY A 105 36.45 -10.90 16.19
N GLY A 106 35.18 -10.56 16.41
CA GLY A 106 34.55 -10.55 17.74
C GLY A 106 34.50 -9.18 18.44
N GLY A 107 35.13 -8.14 17.88
CA GLY A 107 35.13 -6.77 18.40
C GLY A 107 33.94 -5.93 17.94
N THR A 108 33.87 -4.70 18.46
CA THR A 108 32.89 -3.68 18.09
C THR A 108 33.33 -2.92 16.84
N GLY A 109 32.37 -2.42 16.09
CA GLY A 109 32.66 -1.55 14.97
C GLY A 109 31.45 -0.80 14.45
N TRP A 110 31.72 0.18 13.60
CA TRP A 110 30.69 0.93 12.88
C TRP A 110 31.23 1.47 11.56
N ALA A 111 30.32 1.65 10.61
CA ALA A 111 30.51 2.36 9.36
C ALA A 111 29.42 3.42 9.19
N MET A 112 29.75 4.52 8.50
CA MET A 112 28.88 5.69 8.35
C MET A 112 29.08 6.31 6.96
N ILE A 113 27.99 6.66 6.30
CA ILE A 113 28.02 7.48 5.08
C ILE A 113 27.74 8.93 5.47
N VAL A 114 28.57 9.86 5.02
CA VAL A 114 28.43 11.29 5.27
C VAL A 114 28.43 12.04 3.95
N ASP A 115 27.42 12.88 3.72
CA ASP A 115 27.30 13.68 2.49
C ASP A 115 28.33 14.83 2.43
N GLY A 116 28.40 15.51 1.28
CA GLY A 116 29.29 16.67 1.09
C GLY A 116 28.96 17.89 1.95
N GLY A 117 27.78 17.92 2.58
CA GLY A 117 27.33 18.93 3.54
C GLY A 117 27.60 18.58 5.01
N GLY A 118 28.05 17.35 5.29
CA GLY A 118 28.31 16.84 6.64
C GLY A 118 27.13 16.13 7.31
N SER A 119 26.06 15.84 6.59
CA SER A 119 24.91 15.07 7.11
C SER A 119 25.21 13.58 7.06
N VAL A 120 24.80 12.83 8.10
CA VAL A 120 24.85 11.37 8.08
C VAL A 120 23.71 10.84 7.20
N VAL A 121 24.07 10.05 6.19
CA VAL A 121 23.13 9.47 5.22
C VAL A 121 22.67 8.09 5.66
N ASP A 122 23.60 7.25 6.12
CA ASP A 122 23.32 5.92 6.67
C ASP A 122 24.39 5.59 7.72
N PHE A 123 24.03 4.73 8.67
CA PHE A 123 24.91 4.27 9.73
C PHE A 123 24.61 2.81 10.06
N VAL A 124 25.67 2.05 10.35
CA VAL A 124 25.54 0.73 10.96
C VAL A 124 26.59 0.58 12.05
N ALA A 125 26.17 0.05 13.19
CA ALA A 125 27.05 -0.32 14.28
C ALA A 125 26.76 -1.75 14.72
N TRP A 126 27.77 -2.43 15.25
CA TRP A 126 27.63 -3.76 15.84
C TRP A 126 28.31 -3.85 17.19
N ARG A 127 27.70 -4.62 18.10
CA ARG A 127 28.21 -4.94 19.44
C ARG A 127 28.46 -3.75 20.37
N TYR A 128 28.05 -2.55 19.99
CA TYR A 128 27.90 -1.41 20.89
C TYR A 128 26.54 -1.50 21.60
N ASP A 129 26.49 -1.10 22.87
CA ASP A 129 25.20 -0.90 23.53
C ASP A 129 24.57 0.43 23.06
N ALA A 130 23.27 0.62 23.32
CA ALA A 130 22.56 1.82 22.88
C ALA A 130 23.16 3.11 23.46
N LYS A 131 23.72 3.05 24.68
CA LYS A 131 24.31 4.21 25.35
C LYS A 131 25.64 4.59 24.71
N ASP A 132 26.43 3.61 24.27
CA ASP A 132 27.63 3.87 23.50
C ASP A 132 27.26 4.60 22.20
N ILE A 133 26.26 4.11 21.44
CA ILE A 133 25.80 4.74 20.19
C ILE A 133 25.27 6.16 20.42
N GLU A 134 24.45 6.39 21.45
CA GLU A 134 24.00 7.72 21.87
C GLU A 134 25.15 8.68 22.22
N SER A 135 26.30 8.13 22.63
CA SER A 135 27.49 8.91 22.98
C SER A 135 28.43 9.21 21.80
N LEU A 136 28.12 8.70 20.60
CA LEU A 136 28.92 8.97 19.39
C LEU A 136 28.84 10.46 19.03
N ASN A 137 29.98 11.12 19.17
CA ASN A 137 30.21 12.51 18.85
C ASN A 137 31.67 12.66 18.39
N THR A 138 31.87 12.63 17.08
CA THR A 138 33.20 12.68 16.47
C THR A 138 33.23 13.64 15.28
N THR A 139 34.35 13.71 14.58
CA THR A 139 34.51 14.55 13.38
C THR A 139 34.87 13.68 12.18
N VAL A 140 34.05 13.75 11.14
CA VAL A 140 34.27 13.07 9.85
C VAL A 140 34.40 14.14 8.78
N ASN A 141 35.51 14.11 8.04
CA ASN A 141 35.79 15.03 6.95
C ASN A 141 35.60 16.52 7.33
N SER A 142 36.03 16.88 8.54
CA SER A 142 35.86 18.22 9.15
C SER A 142 34.44 18.59 9.60
N PHE A 143 33.47 17.70 9.45
CA PHE A 143 32.11 17.88 9.95
C PHE A 143 31.91 17.17 11.29
N PRO A 144 31.29 17.82 12.29
CA PRO A 144 30.85 17.13 13.50
C PRO A 144 29.70 16.19 13.14
N VAL A 145 29.80 14.93 13.53
CA VAL A 145 28.79 13.90 13.25
C VAL A 145 28.34 13.19 14.52
N SER A 146 27.07 12.79 14.52
CA SER A 146 26.44 11.98 15.57
C SER A 146 25.63 10.84 14.94
N ALA A 147 25.34 9.77 15.69
CA ALA A 147 24.45 8.70 15.23
C ALA A 147 22.96 8.97 15.52
N SER A 148 22.64 10.04 16.26
CA SER A 148 21.30 10.26 16.83
C SER A 148 20.16 10.38 15.80
N SER A 149 20.47 10.80 14.58
CA SER A 149 19.51 10.93 13.48
C SER A 149 19.53 9.75 12.51
N ALA A 150 20.44 8.79 12.67
CA ALA A 150 20.71 7.73 11.70
C ALA A 150 20.73 6.31 12.31
N TRP A 151 20.56 6.18 13.63
CA TRP A 151 20.45 4.87 14.29
C TRP A 151 19.71 4.93 15.62
N LYS A 152 18.95 3.89 15.91
CA LYS A 152 18.21 3.71 17.17
C LYS A 152 18.56 2.39 17.83
N GLY A 153 18.72 2.44 19.15
CA GLY A 153 18.98 1.25 19.94
C GLY A 153 20.42 0.75 19.82
N PRO A 154 20.68 -0.52 20.17
CA PRO A 154 22.02 -1.11 20.18
C PRO A 154 22.52 -1.44 18.76
N GLY A 155 23.79 -1.79 18.65
CA GLY A 155 24.37 -2.25 17.39
C GLY A 155 24.05 -3.73 17.08
N SER A 156 23.88 -4.04 15.80
CA SER A 156 23.47 -5.37 15.31
C SER A 156 24.63 -6.37 15.16
N PRO A 157 24.59 -7.53 15.82
CA PRO A 157 23.92 -7.85 17.08
C PRO A 157 24.84 -7.55 18.28
N ILE A 158 24.22 -7.46 19.44
CA ILE A 158 24.91 -7.28 20.72
C ILE A 158 25.65 -8.55 21.22
N VAL A 159 25.39 -9.73 20.63
CA VAL A 159 25.97 -11.03 21.04
C VAL A 159 26.89 -11.63 19.98
N ASN A 160 28.00 -12.23 20.41
CA ASN A 160 28.97 -12.86 19.51
C ASN A 160 28.42 -14.17 18.91
N SER A 161 28.09 -14.15 17.62
CA SER A 161 27.58 -15.28 16.84
C SER A 161 28.68 -16.19 16.27
N GLY A 162 29.96 -15.78 16.35
CA GLY A 162 31.07 -16.42 15.63
C GLY A 162 31.09 -16.13 14.12
N LEU A 163 30.08 -15.44 13.60
CA LEU A 163 30.02 -14.94 12.23
C LEU A 163 30.61 -13.52 12.16
N SER A 164 31.14 -13.15 11.00
CA SER A 164 31.86 -11.89 10.78
C SER A 164 31.28 -11.02 9.68
N THR A 165 30.23 -11.46 8.97
CA THR A 165 29.59 -10.72 7.86
C THR A 165 28.19 -10.29 8.25
N LEU A 166 27.97 -9.00 8.43
CA LEU A 166 26.67 -8.40 8.66
C LEU A 166 26.07 -7.97 7.31
N ARG A 167 24.87 -8.42 6.99
CA ARG A 167 24.17 -8.12 5.74
C ARG A 167 22.85 -7.41 6.02
N ARG A 168 22.54 -6.39 5.24
CA ARG A 168 21.22 -5.74 5.20
C ARG A 168 20.24 -6.62 4.42
N ALA A 169 18.99 -6.67 4.87
CA ALA A 169 17.90 -7.39 4.19
C ALA A 169 16.65 -6.52 4.04
N GLY A 170 15.73 -6.98 3.18
CA GLY A 170 14.42 -6.38 3.04
C GLY A 170 14.37 -5.29 1.96
N SER A 171 13.46 -4.34 2.13
CA SER A 171 13.15 -3.29 1.15
C SER A 171 12.94 -1.91 1.80
N LEU A 172 13.31 -1.79 3.07
CA LEU A 172 13.09 -0.62 3.91
C LEU A 172 14.33 -0.41 4.81
N ASP A 173 14.48 0.82 5.27
CA ASP A 173 15.50 1.24 6.22
C ASP A 173 14.81 1.69 7.51
N HIS A 174 15.05 0.99 8.62
CA HIS A 174 14.44 1.27 9.91
C HIS A 174 15.36 2.10 10.83
N ASP A 175 16.59 2.35 10.39
CA ASP A 175 17.67 2.96 11.18
C ASP A 175 17.94 2.17 12.47
N ASP A 176 17.85 0.84 12.46
CA ASP A 176 18.08 0.02 13.65
C ASP A 176 18.60 -1.38 13.35
N GLU A 177 18.84 -2.17 14.41
CA GLU A 177 19.42 -3.50 14.28
C GLU A 177 18.59 -4.50 13.45
N SER A 178 17.29 -4.23 13.25
CA SER A 178 16.38 -5.10 12.52
C SER A 178 16.62 -5.13 11.02
N ASP A 179 17.34 -4.13 10.49
CA ASP A 179 17.73 -4.08 9.08
C ASP A 179 18.80 -5.12 8.71
N PHE A 180 19.52 -5.63 9.72
CA PHE A 180 20.72 -6.44 9.52
C PHE A 180 20.63 -7.83 10.17
N PHE A 181 21.30 -8.79 9.53
CA PHE A 181 21.50 -10.13 10.07
C PHE A 181 22.91 -10.63 9.76
N PHE A 182 23.44 -11.56 10.57
CA PHE A 182 24.72 -12.19 10.27
C PHE A 182 24.56 -13.29 9.22
N ALA A 183 25.41 -13.24 8.20
CA ALA A 183 25.55 -14.28 7.20
C ALA A 183 26.89 -15.03 7.35
N THR A 184 26.98 -16.19 6.70
CA THR A 184 28.27 -16.87 6.53
C THR A 184 29.09 -16.06 5.53
N PRO A 185 30.38 -15.76 5.81
CA PRO A 185 31.21 -15.04 4.86
C PRO A 185 31.29 -15.78 3.52
N ASP A 186 30.95 -15.10 2.44
CA ASP A 186 31.05 -15.60 1.07
C ASP A 186 32.06 -14.74 0.29
N PRO A 187 33.22 -15.30 -0.10
CA PRO A 187 34.25 -14.55 -0.82
C PRO A 187 33.89 -14.22 -2.27
N ASP A 188 32.76 -14.72 -2.80
CA ASP A 188 32.29 -14.39 -4.15
C ASP A 188 31.16 -13.34 -4.14
N ASP A 189 30.80 -12.81 -2.96
CA ASP A 189 29.62 -11.94 -2.74
C ASP A 189 29.97 -10.44 -2.76
N TRP A 190 31.25 -10.08 -2.69
CA TRP A 190 31.66 -8.67 -2.68
C TRP A 190 31.33 -7.94 -3.98
N GLY A 191 30.60 -6.84 -3.89
CA GLY A 191 30.15 -6.08 -5.05
C GLY A 191 28.95 -6.73 -5.75
N VAL A 192 28.27 -7.65 -5.05
CA VAL A 192 27.05 -8.32 -5.52
C VAL A 192 25.94 -7.97 -4.55
N GLN A 193 24.79 -7.54 -5.08
CA GLN A 193 23.63 -7.25 -4.26
C GLN A 193 23.21 -8.47 -3.44
N ASN A 194 22.91 -8.25 -2.16
CA ASN A 194 22.37 -9.28 -1.28
C ASN A 194 21.10 -9.89 -1.86
N GLY A 195 21.01 -11.23 -1.86
CA GLY A 195 19.81 -11.94 -2.33
C GLY A 195 18.58 -11.67 -1.48
N GLU A 196 18.77 -11.26 -0.22
CA GLU A 196 17.73 -10.87 0.73
C GLU A 196 17.28 -9.41 0.58
N LEU A 197 17.99 -8.61 -0.22
CA LEU A 197 17.69 -7.21 -0.47
C LEU A 197 16.84 -7.07 -1.73
N THR A 198 15.71 -6.39 -1.60
CA THR A 198 14.78 -6.13 -2.70
C THR A 198 14.86 -4.66 -3.10
N LEU A 199 15.27 -4.41 -4.34
CA LEU A 199 15.39 -3.07 -4.92
C LEU A 199 14.29 -2.79 -5.96
N PRO A 200 13.96 -1.50 -6.21
CA PRO A 200 14.39 -0.34 -5.43
C PRO A 200 13.73 -0.35 -4.04
N PHE A 201 14.41 0.21 -3.03
CA PHE A 201 13.76 0.60 -1.80
C PHE A 201 12.66 1.58 -2.17
N ALA A 202 11.46 1.35 -1.66
CA ALA A 202 10.30 2.12 -2.08
C ALA A 202 10.51 3.60 -1.73
N SER A 203 10.86 4.40 -2.75
CA SER A 203 10.72 5.85 -2.68
C SER A 203 9.24 6.15 -2.51
N GLY A 204 8.87 6.80 -1.41
CA GLY A 204 7.50 7.27 -1.24
C GLY A 204 6.69 6.71 -0.08
N ARG A 205 7.28 5.96 0.86
CA ARG A 205 6.72 5.90 2.21
C ARG A 205 7.55 6.76 3.15
N MET A 206 7.04 7.94 3.46
CA MET A 206 7.58 8.70 4.58
C MET A 206 7.56 7.80 5.83
N PRO A 207 8.61 7.86 6.68
CA PRO A 207 8.52 7.29 8.01
C PRO A 207 7.25 7.79 8.69
N GLY A 208 6.56 6.93 9.43
CA GLY A 208 5.44 7.37 10.25
C GLY A 208 5.93 8.29 11.34
N ILE A 209 5.42 9.52 11.29
CA ILE A 209 5.74 10.55 12.26
C ILE A 209 4.63 10.56 13.30
N GLY A 210 4.98 10.44 14.57
CA GLY A 210 4.00 10.44 15.65
C GLY A 210 4.49 9.83 16.94
N PHE A 211 3.54 9.52 17.82
CA PHE A 211 3.81 8.94 19.12
C PHE A 211 2.61 8.13 19.59
N ASP A 212 2.83 7.26 20.57
CA ASP A 212 1.76 6.52 21.23
C ASP A 212 2.14 6.24 22.70
N THR A 213 1.25 6.61 23.61
CA THR A 213 1.38 6.38 25.06
C THR A 213 0.61 5.15 25.53
N PHE A 214 -0.15 4.49 24.64
CA PHE A 214 -0.97 3.31 24.91
C PHE A 214 -0.29 2.01 24.42
N SER A 215 -0.76 0.86 24.93
CA SER A 215 -0.26 -0.46 24.53
C SER A 215 -1.42 -1.48 24.38
N PRO A 216 -1.56 -2.18 23.22
CA PRO A 216 -0.78 -2.00 22.00
C PRO A 216 -1.16 -0.71 21.28
N GLY A 217 -0.16 0.09 20.96
CA GLY A 217 -0.31 1.34 20.21
C GLY A 217 -0.17 1.14 18.70
N PHE A 218 0.28 2.19 17.99
CA PHE A 218 0.60 2.16 16.55
C PHE A 218 1.70 1.15 16.13
N GLY A 219 2.37 0.47 17.06
CA GLY A 219 3.37 -0.57 16.78
C GLY A 219 4.60 -0.04 16.03
N GLY A 220 5.21 -0.86 15.16
CA GLY A 220 6.34 -0.47 14.32
C GLY A 220 6.01 0.53 13.19
N THR A 221 4.83 1.13 13.22
CA THR A 221 4.38 2.15 12.25
C THR A 221 4.96 3.54 12.55
N LEU A 222 5.56 3.73 13.73
CA LEU A 222 6.17 5.00 14.14
C LEU A 222 7.69 4.91 14.00
N GLN A 223 8.24 5.73 13.13
CA GLN A 223 9.67 5.84 12.89
C GLN A 223 10.23 7.22 13.31
N THR A 224 9.42 8.27 13.35
CA THR A 224 9.86 9.57 13.90
C THR A 224 9.02 9.91 15.12
N ASP A 225 9.63 9.84 16.30
CA ASP A 225 8.97 10.18 17.56
C ASP A 225 8.90 11.70 17.73
N VAL A 226 7.69 12.22 17.94
CA VAL A 226 7.41 13.64 18.23
C VAL A 226 6.69 13.84 19.56
N LEU A 227 6.71 12.83 20.44
CA LEU A 227 6.09 12.88 21.77
C LEU A 227 6.62 14.07 22.57
N GLY A 228 7.94 14.29 22.55
CA GLY A 228 8.59 15.37 23.29
C GLY A 228 8.19 16.76 22.81
N GLU A 229 7.84 16.90 21.54
CA GLU A 229 7.55 18.17 20.86
C GLU A 229 6.06 18.51 20.96
N MET A 230 5.20 17.50 20.89
CA MET A 230 3.75 17.66 20.79
C MET A 230 3.00 17.38 22.10
N HIS A 231 3.22 16.21 22.72
CA HIS A 231 2.40 15.75 23.84
C HIS A 231 2.45 16.75 25.02
N GLU A 232 1.29 17.15 25.51
CA GLU A 232 1.07 18.18 26.53
C GLU A 232 1.56 19.60 26.17
N LYS A 233 1.98 19.84 24.91
CA LYS A 233 2.57 21.11 24.46
C LYS A 233 1.83 21.75 23.29
N ASN A 234 1.55 20.97 22.24
CA ASN A 234 0.91 21.43 21.02
C ASN A 234 0.07 20.33 20.39
N ALA A 235 -1.10 20.69 19.87
CA ALA A 235 -2.01 19.73 19.24
C ALA A 235 -1.69 19.45 17.76
N SER A 236 -0.64 20.05 17.19
CA SER A 236 -0.40 19.92 15.74
C SER A 236 1.08 19.86 15.35
N LEU A 237 1.31 19.29 14.17
CA LEU A 237 2.61 19.19 13.51
C LEU A 237 2.50 19.73 12.08
N TRP A 238 3.54 20.43 11.64
CA TRP A 238 3.66 20.98 10.29
C TRP A 238 4.77 20.24 9.54
N LEU A 239 4.41 19.62 8.42
CA LEU A 239 5.31 18.81 7.61
C LEU A 239 5.52 19.47 6.25
N ARG A 240 6.77 19.48 5.79
CA ARG A 240 7.18 19.96 4.47
C ARG A 240 7.98 18.86 3.78
N ILE A 241 7.47 18.39 2.65
CA ILE A 241 7.99 17.22 1.95
C ILE A 241 8.32 17.66 0.52
N PRO A 242 9.57 18.05 0.25
CA PRO A 242 9.99 18.37 -1.11
C PRO A 242 10.02 17.09 -1.95
N PHE A 243 9.60 17.19 -3.21
CA PHE A 243 9.67 16.08 -4.16
C PHE A 243 9.88 16.60 -5.58
N GLU A 244 10.47 15.78 -6.43
CA GLU A 244 10.66 16.09 -7.85
C GLU A 244 9.53 15.47 -8.67
N ALA A 245 8.98 16.24 -9.62
CA ALA A 245 8.04 15.74 -10.61
C ALA A 245 8.64 15.88 -12.02
N GLY A 246 8.44 14.85 -12.85
CA GLY A 246 8.82 14.85 -14.27
C GLY A 246 7.94 15.80 -15.10
N ASP A 247 7.40 15.31 -16.21
CA ASP A 247 6.39 16.04 -16.98
C ASP A 247 4.99 15.83 -16.36
N PRO A 248 4.35 16.84 -15.73
CA PRO A 248 3.02 16.69 -15.14
C PRO A 248 1.94 16.31 -16.15
N SER A 249 2.14 16.57 -17.45
CA SER A 249 1.17 16.22 -18.49
C SER A 249 1.06 14.71 -18.74
N ALA A 250 2.02 13.93 -18.22
CA ALA A 250 1.96 12.47 -18.24
C ALA A 250 1.09 11.88 -17.11
N ILE A 251 0.60 12.72 -16.19
CA ILE A 251 -0.23 12.31 -15.06
C ILE A 251 -1.67 12.73 -15.36
N ASP A 252 -2.60 11.78 -15.32
CA ASP A 252 -4.03 12.09 -15.49
C ASP A 252 -4.67 12.46 -14.15
N VAL A 253 -4.22 11.80 -13.07
CA VAL A 253 -4.83 11.91 -11.74
C VAL A 253 -3.76 11.96 -10.66
N LEU A 254 -3.87 12.92 -9.74
CA LEU A 254 -3.12 12.91 -8.48
C LEU A 254 -3.95 12.25 -7.37
N ARG A 255 -3.30 11.43 -6.54
CA ARG A 255 -3.92 10.77 -5.38
C ARG A 255 -3.04 10.94 -4.15
N LEU A 256 -3.61 11.45 -3.07
CA LEU A 256 -3.01 11.46 -1.75
C LEU A 256 -3.57 10.32 -0.92
N ARG A 257 -2.73 9.37 -0.53
CA ARG A 257 -3.06 8.33 0.46
C ARG A 257 -2.46 8.72 1.79
N LEU A 258 -3.25 8.64 2.86
CA LEU A 258 -2.88 9.09 4.18
C LEU A 258 -3.29 8.07 5.24
N LYS A 259 -2.32 7.65 6.06
CA LYS A 259 -2.60 7.19 7.42
C LYS A 259 -2.43 8.40 8.32
N TYR A 260 -3.46 8.73 9.09
CA TYR A 260 -3.45 9.92 9.94
C TYR A 260 -4.27 9.65 11.18
N ASN A 261 -3.95 10.30 12.30
CA ASN A 261 -4.77 10.20 13.50
C ASN A 261 -6.00 11.10 13.40
N ASP A 262 -6.09 12.23 14.09
CA ASP A 262 -7.37 12.92 14.20
C ASP A 262 -7.73 13.77 12.98
N GLY A 263 -6.83 14.64 12.51
CA GLY A 263 -7.14 15.53 11.40
C GLY A 263 -5.91 16.05 10.66
N PHE A 264 -6.15 16.58 9.46
CA PHE A 264 -5.09 17.19 8.66
C PHE A 264 -5.63 18.23 7.65
N ILE A 265 -4.72 19.09 7.19
CA ILE A 265 -4.88 19.88 5.97
C ILE A 265 -3.64 19.69 5.10
N ALA A 266 -3.81 19.27 3.85
CA ALA A 266 -2.74 19.06 2.89
C ALA A 266 -2.73 20.17 1.82
N TYR A 267 -1.52 20.57 1.43
CA TYR A 267 -1.25 21.61 0.45
C TYR A 267 -0.21 21.13 -0.57
N LEU A 268 -0.42 21.49 -1.83
CA LEU A 268 0.56 21.31 -2.91
C LEU A 268 0.97 22.70 -3.41
N ASN A 269 2.26 23.03 -3.29
CA ASN A 269 2.82 24.30 -3.75
C ASN A 269 2.03 25.54 -3.29
N GLY A 270 1.58 25.54 -2.03
CA GLY A 270 0.79 26.64 -1.45
C GLY A 270 -0.73 26.50 -1.56
N HIS A 271 -1.23 25.58 -2.39
CA HIS A 271 -2.66 25.40 -2.64
C HIS A 271 -3.22 24.25 -1.80
N LYS A 272 -4.34 24.47 -1.09
CA LYS A 272 -5.00 23.40 -0.34
C LYS A 272 -5.54 22.35 -1.32
N ILE A 273 -5.20 21.08 -1.10
CA ILE A 273 -5.58 19.96 -1.97
C ILE A 273 -6.49 18.93 -1.29
N ALA A 274 -6.40 18.77 0.03
CA ALA A 274 -7.27 17.87 0.80
C ALA A 274 -7.33 18.30 2.27
N GLU A 275 -8.40 17.93 2.97
CA GLU A 275 -8.52 18.09 4.42
C GLU A 275 -9.47 17.06 5.01
N SER A 276 -9.27 16.72 6.28
CA SER A 276 -10.20 15.92 7.06
C SER A 276 -10.13 16.33 8.52
N ASN A 277 -11.29 16.46 9.18
CA ASN A 277 -11.42 16.95 10.56
C ASN A 277 -10.67 18.28 10.82
N ALA A 278 -10.53 19.14 9.81
CA ALA A 278 -9.88 20.43 9.93
C ALA A 278 -10.83 21.49 10.50
N PRO A 279 -10.36 22.39 11.38
CA PRO A 279 -11.18 23.51 11.86
C PRO A 279 -11.40 24.54 10.74
N ALA A 280 -12.52 25.25 10.79
CA ALA A 280 -12.91 26.21 9.75
C ALA A 280 -11.95 27.40 9.57
N ALA A 281 -11.17 27.73 10.61
CA ALA A 281 -10.19 28.81 10.61
C ALA A 281 -8.91 28.33 11.32
N PRO A 282 -8.07 27.51 10.64
CA PRO A 282 -6.90 26.95 11.26
C PRO A 282 -5.89 28.05 11.64
N THR A 283 -5.26 27.86 12.79
CA THR A 283 -4.09 28.59 13.31
C THR A 283 -2.95 27.60 13.50
N TRP A 284 -1.72 28.09 13.74
CA TRP A 284 -0.54 27.23 13.81
C TRP A 284 -0.58 26.09 14.84
N ASN A 285 -1.36 26.28 15.91
CA ASN A 285 -1.56 25.33 17.00
C ASN A 285 -3.00 24.79 17.06
N SER A 286 -3.70 24.79 15.93
CA SER A 286 -5.07 24.31 15.88
C SER A 286 -5.17 22.81 16.13
N SER A 287 -6.29 22.42 16.73
CA SER A 287 -6.68 21.03 16.93
C SER A 287 -7.65 20.56 15.85
N ALA A 288 -7.68 19.24 15.64
CA ALA A 288 -8.70 18.57 14.82
C ALA A 288 -10.10 18.74 15.45
N THR A 289 -11.14 18.69 14.63
CA THR A 289 -12.54 18.83 15.08
C THR A 289 -13.15 17.54 15.63
N ALA A 290 -12.53 16.39 15.36
CA ALA A 290 -12.99 15.08 15.80
C ALA A 290 -11.80 14.12 15.94
N ALA A 291 -11.90 13.21 16.92
CA ALA A 291 -10.90 12.17 17.13
C ALA A 291 -11.11 10.98 16.20
N ARG A 292 -10.04 10.21 15.92
CA ARG A 292 -10.10 8.92 15.22
C ARG A 292 -9.47 7.81 16.06
N SER A 293 -10.01 6.60 15.95
CA SER A 293 -9.47 5.43 16.64
C SER A 293 -8.13 4.98 16.06
N ILE A 294 -7.36 4.18 16.81
CA ILE A 294 -6.10 3.59 16.32
C ILE A 294 -6.33 2.79 15.03
N GLU A 295 -7.38 1.96 14.98
CA GLU A 295 -7.73 1.13 13.82
C GLU A 295 -8.03 1.98 12.58
N GLU A 296 -8.80 3.05 12.74
CA GLU A 296 -9.05 4.01 11.66
C GLU A 296 -7.76 4.72 11.24
N SER A 297 -6.90 5.05 12.20
CA SER A 297 -5.69 5.85 11.95
C SER A 297 -4.62 5.08 11.17
N ILE A 298 -4.50 3.77 11.40
CA ILE A 298 -3.56 2.89 10.67
C ILE A 298 -4.12 2.39 9.34
N THR A 299 -5.43 2.56 9.10
CA THR A 299 -6.10 2.26 7.84
C THR A 299 -5.91 3.42 6.87
N PRO A 300 -5.22 3.23 5.73
CA PRO A 300 -5.02 4.31 4.76
C PRO A 300 -6.36 4.82 4.21
N GLN A 301 -6.53 6.14 4.18
CA GLN A 301 -7.58 6.79 3.41
C GLN A 301 -7.00 7.39 2.13
N GLU A 302 -7.79 7.37 1.05
CA GLU A 302 -7.38 7.91 -0.24
C GLU A 302 -8.22 9.16 -0.58
N PHE A 303 -7.51 10.20 -1.01
CA PHE A 303 -8.04 11.47 -1.47
C PHE A 303 -7.55 11.68 -2.90
N ILE A 304 -8.44 11.62 -3.89
CA ILE A 304 -8.07 11.94 -5.25
C ILE A 304 -8.20 13.46 -5.43
N LEU A 305 -7.19 14.03 -6.05
CA LEU A 305 -6.96 15.46 -6.09
C LEU A 305 -7.27 16.00 -7.48
N LEU A 306 -8.55 15.97 -7.86
CA LEU A 306 -9.05 16.24 -9.22
C LEU A 306 -8.52 17.55 -9.81
N ASP A 307 -8.47 18.61 -9.00
CA ASP A 307 -8.02 19.94 -9.44
C ASP A 307 -6.56 20.24 -9.06
N ALA A 308 -5.85 19.32 -8.41
CA ALA A 308 -4.51 19.60 -7.89
C ALA A 308 -3.41 19.49 -8.96
N LEU A 309 -3.68 18.78 -10.06
CA LEU A 309 -2.70 18.58 -11.14
C LEU A 309 -2.17 19.93 -11.67
N GLN A 310 -3.04 20.95 -11.73
CA GLN A 310 -2.67 22.29 -12.21
C GLN A 310 -1.63 23.00 -11.30
N TYR A 311 -1.48 22.55 -10.06
CA TYR A 311 -0.52 23.11 -9.12
C TYR A 311 0.82 22.38 -9.16
N LEU A 312 0.90 21.23 -9.82
CA LEU A 312 2.15 20.50 -10.02
C LEU A 312 2.97 21.16 -11.14
N VAL A 313 4.25 21.39 -10.88
CA VAL A 313 5.19 21.96 -11.85
C VAL A 313 6.28 20.95 -12.21
N PRO A 314 6.88 21.00 -13.41
CA PRO A 314 8.09 20.22 -13.68
C PRO A 314 9.22 20.62 -12.71
N GLY A 315 9.94 19.63 -12.18
CA GLY A 315 11.02 19.82 -11.20
C GLY A 315 10.52 19.82 -9.76
N THR A 316 11.07 20.72 -8.94
CA THR A 316 10.83 20.74 -7.50
C THR A 316 9.41 21.19 -7.15
N ASN A 317 8.74 20.37 -6.34
CA ASN A 317 7.43 20.61 -5.75
C ASN A 317 7.48 20.41 -4.24
N LEU A 318 6.46 20.91 -3.54
CA LEU A 318 6.32 20.77 -2.10
C LEU A 318 4.93 20.25 -1.75
N LEU A 319 4.89 19.11 -1.06
CA LEU A 319 3.72 18.67 -0.30
C LEU A 319 3.87 19.16 1.14
N ALA A 320 2.96 20.02 1.58
CA ALA A 320 2.92 20.53 2.95
C ALA A 320 1.68 20.02 3.69
N ILE A 321 1.81 19.60 4.94
CA ILE A 321 0.70 19.02 5.73
C ILE A 321 0.66 19.62 7.12
N HIS A 322 -0.48 20.15 7.52
CA HIS A 322 -0.79 20.53 8.90
C HIS A 322 -1.59 19.38 9.52
N ALA A 323 -0.91 18.47 10.22
CA ALA A 323 -1.51 17.34 10.91
C ALA A 323 -1.85 17.72 12.36
N MET A 324 -2.97 17.22 12.89
CA MET A 324 -3.55 17.67 14.17
C MET A 324 -4.09 16.50 14.98
N ASN A 325 -3.97 16.61 16.30
CA ASN A 325 -4.77 15.92 17.31
C ASN A 325 -5.96 16.79 17.74
N VAL A 326 -6.95 16.17 18.37
CA VAL A 326 -8.10 16.87 18.95
C VAL A 326 -7.71 17.67 20.21
N ASP A 327 -6.67 17.25 20.93
CA ASP A 327 -6.11 17.95 22.09
C ASP A 327 -4.58 17.76 22.18
N ALA A 328 -3.89 18.71 22.81
CA ALA A 328 -2.45 18.60 23.05
C ALA A 328 -2.12 17.46 24.03
N SER A 329 -3.04 17.08 24.92
CA SER A 329 -2.89 15.91 25.81
C SER A 329 -3.40 14.61 25.19
N ASP A 330 -3.74 14.57 23.89
CA ASP A 330 -4.06 13.29 23.25
C ASP A 330 -2.81 12.40 23.25
N GLY A 331 -2.98 11.18 23.73
CA GLY A 331 -1.91 10.24 23.98
C GLY A 331 -1.40 9.51 22.74
N ASN A 332 -1.95 9.77 21.55
CA ASN A 332 -1.47 9.19 20.31
C ASN A 332 -1.49 10.23 19.17
N PHE A 333 -0.56 10.11 18.22
CA PHE A 333 -0.50 10.93 17.00
C PHE A 333 0.11 10.07 15.89
N LEU A 334 -0.38 10.21 14.66
CA LEU A 334 0.19 9.55 13.48
C LEU A 334 -0.03 10.40 12.23
N ILE A 335 0.99 10.49 11.39
CA ILE A 335 0.88 10.97 10.02
C ILE A 335 1.86 10.22 9.09
N ILE A 336 1.33 9.61 8.03
CA ILE A 336 2.07 8.99 6.93
C ILE A 336 1.38 9.38 5.62
N PRO A 337 1.92 10.37 4.88
CA PRO A 337 1.43 10.73 3.56
C PRO A 337 2.16 9.98 2.45
N GLU A 338 1.41 9.67 1.39
CA GLU A 338 1.91 9.11 0.14
C GLU A 338 1.18 9.82 -1.01
N LEU A 339 1.92 10.47 -1.92
CA LEU A 339 1.35 11.18 -3.07
C LEU A 339 1.71 10.44 -4.36
N PHE A 340 0.70 10.06 -5.13
CA PHE A 340 0.83 9.29 -6.36
C PHE A 340 0.36 10.11 -7.56
N GLY A 341 1.14 10.06 -8.65
CA GLY A 341 0.68 10.39 -9.99
C GLY A 341 0.24 9.12 -10.70
N ILE A 342 -1.01 9.09 -11.19
CA ILE A 342 -1.57 7.97 -11.93
C ILE A 342 -1.71 8.39 -13.39
N ALA A 343 -1.03 7.67 -14.27
CA ALA A 343 -1.29 7.67 -15.69
C ALA A 343 -2.32 6.55 -15.98
N THR A 344 -3.44 6.91 -16.58
CA THR A 344 -4.47 5.96 -16.98
C THR A 344 -4.30 5.62 -18.46
N ASP A 345 -4.17 4.32 -18.74
CA ASP A 345 -4.22 3.83 -20.12
C ASP A 345 -5.68 3.92 -20.59
N TRP A 346 -5.96 4.85 -21.51
CA TRP A 346 -7.31 5.23 -21.92
C TRP A 346 -8.03 4.10 -22.69
N THR A 347 -8.62 3.15 -21.98
CA THR A 347 -9.70 2.31 -22.52
C THR A 347 -11.03 3.04 -22.32
N LEU A 348 -11.82 3.18 -23.38
CA LEU A 348 -13.16 3.74 -23.28
C LEU A 348 -14.02 2.81 -22.41
N GLN A 349 -14.65 3.36 -21.38
CA GLN A 349 -15.54 2.61 -20.49
C GLN A 349 -16.88 3.34 -20.30
N HIS A 350 -17.90 2.58 -19.90
CA HIS A 350 -19.24 3.06 -19.63
C HIS A 350 -19.49 3.20 -18.12
N PHE A 351 -20.19 4.26 -17.75
CA PHE A 351 -20.71 4.49 -16.40
C PHE A 351 -22.22 4.69 -16.49
N ILE A 352 -22.98 3.97 -15.68
CA ILE A 352 -24.45 4.09 -15.66
C ILE A 352 -24.96 4.96 -14.50
N THR A 353 -24.10 5.27 -13.54
CA THR A 353 -24.39 6.18 -12.43
C THR A 353 -23.68 7.50 -12.71
N PRO A 354 -24.40 8.59 -13.04
CA PRO A 354 -23.79 9.90 -13.17
C PRO A 354 -23.25 10.38 -11.81
N THR A 355 -22.00 10.83 -11.78
CA THR A 355 -21.28 11.26 -10.57
C THR A 355 -20.70 12.66 -10.77
N PRO A 356 -21.54 13.69 -11.00
CA PRO A 356 -21.04 15.05 -11.22
C PRO A 356 -20.35 15.57 -9.95
N GLY A 357 -19.07 15.93 -10.07
CA GLY A 357 -18.27 16.46 -8.96
C GLY A 357 -17.76 15.39 -7.97
N GLU A 358 -18.02 14.12 -8.24
CA GLU A 358 -17.62 12.96 -7.43
C GLU A 358 -16.93 11.92 -8.32
N TYR A 359 -16.32 10.87 -7.76
CA TYR A 359 -15.75 9.80 -8.57
C TYR A 359 -16.80 9.09 -9.38
N ASN A 360 -16.48 8.81 -10.66
CA ASN A 360 -17.20 7.79 -11.39
C ASN A 360 -17.00 6.46 -10.66
N GLY A 361 -18.10 5.78 -10.33
CA GLY A 361 -18.09 4.49 -9.65
C GLY A 361 -17.64 3.36 -10.57
N GLU A 362 -18.10 2.13 -10.30
CA GLU A 362 -17.81 0.99 -11.16
C GLU A 362 -18.15 1.28 -12.63
N SER A 363 -17.14 1.10 -13.47
CA SER A 363 -17.24 1.13 -14.91
C SER A 363 -17.25 -0.28 -15.49
N PHE A 364 -17.69 -0.37 -16.74
CA PHE A 364 -17.60 -1.59 -17.52
C PHE A 364 -17.25 -1.23 -18.97
N VAL A 365 -16.60 -2.15 -19.67
CA VAL A 365 -16.13 -1.95 -21.04
C VAL A 365 -17.31 -1.99 -22.03
N SER A 366 -18.28 -2.89 -21.83
CA SER A 366 -19.46 -3.03 -22.68
C SER A 366 -20.59 -3.80 -21.96
N PHE A 367 -21.74 -3.97 -22.62
CA PHE A 367 -22.79 -4.87 -22.15
C PHE A 367 -22.50 -6.31 -22.60
N ALA A 368 -22.82 -7.27 -21.73
CA ALA A 368 -22.81 -8.69 -22.09
C ALA A 368 -24.00 -9.02 -23.00
N ASP A 369 -23.82 -9.99 -23.88
CA ASP A 369 -24.88 -10.59 -24.68
C ASP A 369 -25.89 -11.32 -23.78
N ASP A 370 -27.12 -11.38 -24.25
CA ASP A 370 -28.18 -12.16 -23.63
C ASP A 370 -27.82 -13.65 -23.56
N VAL A 371 -28.23 -14.34 -22.50
CA VAL A 371 -28.09 -15.80 -22.42
C VAL A 371 -29.04 -16.49 -23.40
N GLU A 372 -28.54 -17.50 -24.10
CA GLU A 372 -29.34 -18.34 -24.99
C GLU A 372 -29.62 -19.69 -24.33
N PHE A 373 -30.83 -20.22 -24.58
CA PHE A 373 -31.27 -21.52 -24.09
C PHE A 373 -31.43 -22.46 -25.29
N SER A 374 -30.88 -23.68 -25.19
CA SER A 374 -30.95 -24.66 -26.28
C SER A 374 -32.36 -25.10 -26.61
N GLU A 375 -33.27 -25.06 -25.63
CA GLU A 375 -34.65 -25.49 -25.77
C GLU A 375 -35.66 -24.34 -25.62
N LYS A 376 -36.77 -24.48 -26.35
CA LYS A 376 -37.86 -23.49 -26.28
C LYS A 376 -38.65 -23.67 -24.98
N SER A 377 -39.03 -22.56 -24.35
CA SER A 377 -40.01 -22.55 -23.27
C SER A 377 -41.38 -23.03 -23.76
N GLY A 378 -42.16 -23.64 -22.88
CA GLY A 378 -43.51 -24.15 -23.16
C GLY A 378 -43.71 -25.57 -22.68
N PHE A 379 -44.65 -26.29 -23.32
CA PHE A 379 -45.00 -27.66 -22.98
C PHE A 379 -43.97 -28.67 -23.50
N HIS A 380 -43.62 -29.62 -22.65
CA HIS A 380 -42.71 -30.73 -22.93
C HIS A 380 -43.27 -32.05 -22.39
N GLU A 381 -43.00 -33.15 -23.09
CA GLU A 381 -43.45 -34.50 -22.71
C GLU A 381 -42.31 -35.38 -22.22
N ASP A 382 -41.13 -35.27 -22.84
CA ASP A 382 -39.97 -36.08 -22.54
C ASP A 382 -38.89 -35.24 -21.81
N PRO A 383 -38.18 -35.81 -20.82
CA PRO A 383 -37.04 -35.15 -20.19
C PRO A 383 -35.93 -34.81 -21.20
N PHE A 384 -35.24 -33.69 -20.98
CA PHE A 384 -34.16 -33.22 -21.86
C PHE A 384 -32.98 -32.60 -21.10
N GLN A 385 -31.87 -32.40 -21.82
CA GLN A 385 -30.70 -31.66 -21.34
C GLN A 385 -30.78 -30.23 -21.86
N LEU A 386 -30.89 -29.27 -20.95
CA LEU A 386 -30.91 -27.85 -21.27
C LEU A 386 -29.49 -27.29 -21.22
N GLU A 387 -29.05 -26.73 -22.34
CA GLU A 387 -27.80 -25.97 -22.41
C GLU A 387 -28.10 -24.47 -22.35
N ILE A 388 -27.27 -23.73 -21.61
CA ILE A 388 -27.31 -22.28 -21.52
C ILE A 388 -25.96 -21.73 -21.99
N THR A 389 -25.99 -20.80 -22.95
CA THR A 389 -24.78 -20.21 -23.55
C THR A 389 -24.82 -18.69 -23.52
N CYS A 390 -23.65 -18.07 -23.64
CA CYS A 390 -23.47 -16.63 -23.82
C CYS A 390 -22.27 -16.42 -24.75
N ASP A 391 -22.44 -15.58 -25.77
CA ASP A 391 -21.38 -15.31 -26.75
C ASP A 391 -20.30 -14.36 -26.21
N THR A 392 -20.59 -13.63 -25.12
CA THR A 392 -19.62 -12.77 -24.46
C THR A 392 -18.54 -13.61 -23.77
N PRO A 393 -17.25 -13.42 -24.12
CA PRO A 393 -16.15 -14.19 -23.54
C PRO A 393 -16.05 -14.04 -22.03
N GLU A 394 -15.48 -15.08 -21.39
CA GLU A 394 -15.12 -15.07 -19.96
C GLU A 394 -16.30 -14.75 -19.01
N THR A 395 -17.53 -15.01 -19.44
CA THR A 395 -18.73 -14.84 -18.63
C THR A 395 -18.98 -16.04 -17.72
N THR A 396 -19.48 -15.76 -16.51
CA THR A 396 -20.05 -16.75 -15.60
C THR A 396 -21.58 -16.67 -15.69
N ILE A 397 -22.21 -17.73 -16.18
CA ILE A 397 -23.68 -17.82 -16.20
C ILE A 397 -24.16 -18.28 -14.82
N ARG A 398 -25.12 -17.58 -14.25
CA ARG A 398 -25.84 -18.00 -13.04
C ARG A 398 -27.32 -18.17 -13.33
N TYR A 399 -27.95 -19.11 -12.63
CA TYR A 399 -29.38 -19.35 -12.76
C TYR A 399 -30.07 -19.65 -11.43
N THR A 400 -31.39 -19.50 -11.42
CA THR A 400 -32.28 -19.86 -10.31
C THR A 400 -33.45 -20.67 -10.85
N THR A 401 -34.00 -21.54 -10.01
CA THR A 401 -35.16 -22.38 -10.34
C THR A 401 -36.43 -22.02 -9.57
N ASP A 402 -36.31 -21.18 -8.55
CA ASP A 402 -37.40 -20.71 -7.69
C ASP A 402 -38.08 -19.42 -8.21
N GLY A 403 -37.65 -18.92 -9.37
CA GLY A 403 -38.16 -17.70 -9.98
C GLY A 403 -37.57 -16.40 -9.43
N SER A 404 -36.67 -16.46 -8.44
CA SER A 404 -35.91 -15.29 -7.98
C SER A 404 -34.93 -14.79 -9.05
N GLU A 405 -34.60 -13.50 -9.06
CA GLU A 405 -33.66 -12.95 -10.04
C GLU A 405 -32.20 -13.30 -9.65
N PRO A 406 -31.43 -14.01 -10.49
CA PRO A 406 -30.02 -14.29 -10.20
C PRO A 406 -29.19 -13.01 -10.19
N THR A 407 -28.33 -12.86 -9.17
CA THR A 407 -27.34 -11.77 -9.06
C THR A 407 -25.92 -12.32 -9.27
N ASP A 408 -24.90 -11.47 -9.23
CA ASP A 408 -23.49 -11.87 -9.23
C ASP A 408 -23.12 -12.80 -8.06
N THR A 409 -23.93 -12.75 -7.00
CA THR A 409 -23.76 -13.43 -5.71
C THR A 409 -24.90 -14.39 -5.36
N LEU A 410 -26.06 -14.29 -6.03
CA LEU A 410 -27.25 -15.10 -5.83
C LEU A 410 -27.54 -15.99 -7.04
N GLY A 411 -27.80 -17.28 -6.79
CA GLY A 411 -28.11 -18.28 -7.82
C GLY A 411 -26.96 -19.27 -8.04
N THR A 412 -27.27 -20.36 -8.71
CA THR A 412 -26.36 -21.47 -8.99
C THR A 412 -25.51 -21.15 -10.21
N ILE A 413 -24.20 -21.38 -10.14
CA ILE A 413 -23.31 -21.26 -11.31
C ILE A 413 -23.64 -22.39 -12.28
N TYR A 414 -23.85 -22.05 -13.55
CA TYR A 414 -24.06 -23.01 -14.61
C TYR A 414 -22.70 -23.58 -15.06
N ASP A 415 -22.46 -24.86 -14.80
CA ASP A 415 -21.21 -25.58 -15.06
C ASP A 415 -21.37 -26.76 -16.04
N GLY A 416 -22.59 -26.99 -16.52
CA GLY A 416 -22.91 -28.03 -17.50
C GLY A 416 -24.42 -28.14 -17.76
N PRO A 417 -24.83 -28.96 -18.75
CA PRO A 417 -26.23 -29.11 -19.11
C PRO A 417 -27.12 -29.50 -17.92
N LEU A 418 -28.29 -28.88 -17.83
CA LEU A 418 -29.27 -29.13 -16.78
C LEU A 418 -30.26 -30.20 -17.23
N THR A 419 -30.51 -31.21 -16.40
CA THR A 419 -31.58 -32.18 -16.66
C THR A 419 -32.91 -31.56 -16.27
N ILE A 420 -33.83 -31.43 -17.23
CA ILE A 420 -35.20 -30.97 -17.01
C ILE A 420 -36.14 -32.15 -17.25
N ASP A 421 -36.71 -32.68 -16.18
CA ASP A 421 -37.62 -33.85 -16.19
C ASP A 421 -38.98 -33.55 -15.58
N SER A 422 -39.21 -32.30 -15.17
CA SER A 422 -40.39 -31.82 -14.47
C SER A 422 -40.60 -30.32 -14.73
N THR A 423 -41.78 -29.80 -14.38
CA THR A 423 -42.17 -28.40 -14.55
C THR A 423 -41.19 -27.50 -13.81
N THR A 424 -40.38 -26.77 -14.56
CA THR A 424 -39.26 -25.99 -14.03
C THR A 424 -39.27 -24.60 -14.64
N VAL A 425 -39.16 -23.58 -13.79
CA VAL A 425 -38.80 -22.22 -14.19
C VAL A 425 -37.29 -22.10 -14.11
N ILE A 426 -36.64 -21.50 -15.10
CA ILE A 426 -35.23 -21.14 -15.03
C ILE A 426 -35.10 -19.67 -15.37
N ARG A 427 -34.49 -18.91 -14.47
CA ARG A 427 -34.01 -17.55 -14.76
C ARG A 427 -32.50 -17.59 -14.81
N ALA A 428 -31.90 -17.08 -15.89
CA ALA A 428 -30.45 -17.07 -16.05
C ALA A 428 -29.92 -15.72 -16.54
N VAL A 429 -28.66 -15.44 -16.21
CA VAL A 429 -27.95 -14.21 -16.60
C VAL A 429 -26.44 -14.50 -16.63
N ALA A 430 -25.72 -13.81 -17.51
CA ALA A 430 -24.27 -13.92 -17.66
C ALA A 430 -23.56 -12.72 -17.01
N TYR A 431 -22.60 -12.99 -16.12
CA TYR A 431 -21.79 -11.98 -15.45
C TYR A 431 -20.34 -12.00 -15.94
N ASN A 432 -19.77 -10.85 -16.22
CA ASN A 432 -18.33 -10.67 -16.38
C ASN A 432 -17.92 -9.36 -15.68
N TYR A 433 -16.70 -9.30 -15.17
CA TYR A 433 -16.15 -8.11 -14.53
C TYR A 433 -16.10 -6.90 -15.48
N ASP A 434 -15.72 -7.14 -16.73
CA ASP A 434 -15.60 -6.12 -17.77
C ASP A 434 -16.93 -5.85 -18.51
N TYR A 435 -17.92 -6.74 -18.38
CA TYR A 435 -19.20 -6.62 -19.08
C TYR A 435 -20.39 -6.63 -18.14
N ARG A 436 -21.20 -5.58 -18.21
CA ARG A 436 -22.42 -5.50 -17.43
C ARG A 436 -23.54 -6.35 -18.06
N PRO A 437 -24.25 -7.20 -17.29
CA PRO A 437 -25.43 -7.88 -17.79
C PRO A 437 -26.55 -6.89 -18.12
N LEU A 438 -27.29 -7.16 -19.20
CA LEU A 438 -28.47 -6.37 -19.56
C LEU A 438 -29.66 -6.70 -18.63
N ASN A 439 -30.17 -7.94 -18.68
CA ASN A 439 -31.26 -8.43 -17.82
C ASN A 439 -31.19 -9.96 -17.67
N ALA A 440 -31.78 -10.50 -16.60
CA ALA A 440 -32.01 -11.93 -16.50
C ALA A 440 -33.14 -12.39 -17.45
N ILE A 441 -32.92 -13.52 -18.14
CA ILE A 441 -33.90 -14.13 -19.04
C ILE A 441 -34.59 -15.29 -18.34
N ALA A 442 -35.92 -15.34 -18.44
CA ALA A 442 -36.75 -16.39 -17.85
C ALA A 442 -37.27 -17.37 -18.93
N ARG A 443 -37.17 -18.67 -18.65
CA ARG A 443 -37.79 -19.76 -19.41
C ARG A 443 -38.60 -20.63 -18.46
N THR A 444 -39.77 -21.07 -18.92
CA THR A 444 -40.61 -22.03 -18.18
C THR A 444 -40.82 -23.25 -19.05
N TYR A 445 -40.52 -24.42 -18.49
CA TYR A 445 -40.74 -25.72 -19.10
C TYR A 445 -41.86 -26.40 -18.32
N ILE A 446 -42.92 -26.80 -19.01
CA ILE A 446 -44.16 -27.26 -18.40
C ILE A 446 -44.36 -28.73 -18.77
N PHE A 447 -44.33 -29.59 -17.75
CA PHE A 447 -44.64 -31.01 -17.85
C PHE A 447 -46.05 -31.22 -17.31
N LEU A 448 -46.97 -31.60 -18.19
CA LEU A 448 -48.39 -31.66 -17.83
C LEU A 448 -48.68 -32.71 -16.76
N ASP A 449 -47.87 -33.76 -16.65
CA ASP A 449 -48.01 -34.73 -15.55
C ASP A 449 -47.85 -34.07 -14.17
N ASP A 450 -46.92 -33.13 -14.03
CA ASP A 450 -46.74 -32.40 -12.78
C ASP A 450 -47.88 -31.41 -12.56
N VAL A 451 -48.30 -30.71 -13.63
CA VAL A 451 -49.42 -29.76 -13.57
C VAL A 451 -50.66 -30.45 -13.04
N LEU A 452 -50.99 -31.64 -13.55
CA LEU A 452 -52.16 -32.41 -13.13
C LEU A 452 -52.14 -32.82 -11.65
N THR A 453 -50.96 -32.88 -11.04
CA THR A 453 -50.77 -33.23 -9.62
C THR A 453 -50.38 -32.05 -8.74
N GLN A 454 -50.39 -30.82 -9.26
CA GLN A 454 -50.00 -29.62 -8.52
C GLN A 454 -50.86 -29.46 -7.27
N ASP A 455 -50.22 -29.25 -6.13
CA ASP A 455 -50.82 -29.20 -4.79
C ASP A 455 -50.59 -27.86 -4.08
N GLY A 456 -50.12 -26.86 -4.83
CA GLY A 456 -49.86 -25.52 -4.32
C GLY A 456 -48.66 -25.41 -3.36
N GLU A 457 -47.88 -26.47 -3.16
CA GLU A 457 -46.69 -26.42 -2.31
C GLU A 457 -45.71 -25.33 -2.79
N GLY A 458 -45.20 -24.53 -1.85
CA GLY A 458 -44.31 -23.39 -2.15
C GLY A 458 -45.00 -22.12 -2.67
N MET A 459 -46.31 -22.15 -2.92
CA MET A 459 -47.05 -20.97 -3.39
C MET A 459 -47.52 -20.06 -2.23
N PRO A 460 -47.71 -18.75 -2.46
CA PRO A 460 -48.19 -17.81 -1.42
C PRO A 460 -49.55 -18.19 -0.84
N THR A 461 -49.69 -18.27 0.48
CA THR A 461 -50.97 -18.66 1.10
C THR A 461 -52.09 -17.61 1.02
N ASN A 462 -51.78 -16.39 0.55
CA ASN A 462 -52.75 -15.31 0.35
C ASN A 462 -52.31 -14.29 -0.71
N TRP A 463 -53.29 -13.56 -1.25
CA TRP A 463 -53.10 -12.35 -2.07
C TRP A 463 -53.77 -11.19 -1.32
N GLY A 464 -53.04 -10.65 -0.34
CA GLY A 464 -53.61 -9.68 0.59
C GLY A 464 -54.69 -10.32 1.49
N PRO A 465 -55.93 -9.82 1.51
CA PRO A 465 -56.99 -10.39 2.35
C PRO A 465 -57.63 -11.67 1.77
N VAL A 466 -57.25 -12.08 0.56
CA VAL A 466 -57.87 -13.20 -0.15
C VAL A 466 -57.02 -14.45 0.02
N GLY A 467 -57.62 -15.52 0.55
CA GLY A 467 -56.98 -16.84 0.58
C GLY A 467 -56.87 -17.44 -0.82
N THR A 468 -55.82 -18.20 -1.07
CA THR A 468 -55.53 -18.84 -2.35
C THR A 468 -55.89 -20.31 -2.37
N ASN A 469 -56.13 -20.82 -3.58
CA ASN A 469 -56.14 -22.24 -3.88
C ASN A 469 -55.43 -22.41 -5.22
N TYR A 470 -54.24 -23.02 -5.19
CA TYR A 470 -53.41 -23.27 -6.38
C TYR A 470 -53.47 -24.72 -6.83
N ASP A 471 -54.11 -25.56 -6.04
CA ASP A 471 -54.10 -26.99 -6.21
C ASP A 471 -54.98 -27.32 -7.41
N MET A 472 -54.55 -28.28 -8.23
CA MET A 472 -55.45 -28.83 -9.22
C MET A 472 -56.55 -29.62 -8.52
N ASP A 473 -57.79 -29.32 -8.86
CA ASP A 473 -58.95 -30.03 -8.31
C ASP A 473 -58.95 -31.48 -8.80
N LEU A 474 -58.61 -32.41 -7.90
CA LEU A 474 -58.52 -33.83 -8.22
C LEU A 474 -59.87 -34.45 -8.61
N ASP A 475 -61.00 -33.83 -8.25
CA ASP A 475 -62.31 -34.27 -8.73
C ASP A 475 -62.49 -33.95 -10.22
N VAL A 476 -61.84 -32.89 -10.72
CA VAL A 476 -61.79 -32.54 -12.15
C VAL A 476 -60.77 -33.38 -12.89
N VAL A 477 -59.55 -33.52 -12.33
CA VAL A 477 -58.46 -34.29 -12.94
C VAL A 477 -58.83 -35.75 -13.15
N ASN A 478 -59.52 -36.36 -12.17
CA ASN A 478 -59.89 -37.77 -12.23
C ASN A 478 -61.27 -38.04 -12.86
N ASP A 479 -62.01 -36.99 -13.28
CA ASP A 479 -63.36 -37.16 -13.81
C ASP A 479 -63.34 -37.95 -15.13
N PRO A 480 -64.07 -39.08 -15.25
CA PRO A 480 -64.10 -39.88 -16.47
C PRO A 480 -64.54 -39.13 -17.74
N ARG A 481 -65.18 -37.97 -17.62
CA ARG A 481 -65.60 -37.13 -18.76
C ARG A 481 -64.43 -36.42 -19.44
N TYR A 482 -63.38 -36.08 -18.69
CA TYR A 482 -62.31 -35.20 -19.17
C TYR A 482 -60.90 -35.78 -18.95
N ARG A 483 -60.70 -36.74 -18.03
CA ARG A 483 -59.36 -37.24 -17.66
C ARG A 483 -58.51 -37.70 -18.86
N ASP A 484 -59.15 -38.26 -19.89
CA ASP A 484 -58.46 -38.83 -21.05
C ASP A 484 -58.09 -37.75 -22.09
N THR A 485 -58.70 -36.56 -22.03
CA THR A 485 -58.41 -35.41 -22.93
C THR A 485 -57.72 -34.24 -22.22
N LEU A 486 -57.67 -34.26 -20.88
CA LEU A 486 -57.30 -33.10 -20.07
C LEU A 486 -55.92 -32.52 -20.40
N LYS A 487 -54.94 -33.36 -20.73
CA LYS A 487 -53.63 -32.88 -21.17
C LYS A 487 -53.70 -32.09 -22.48
N ASP A 488 -54.50 -32.55 -23.43
CA ASP A 488 -54.69 -31.85 -24.71
C ASP A 488 -55.53 -30.58 -24.51
N ASP A 489 -56.48 -30.59 -23.57
CA ASP A 489 -57.30 -29.42 -23.24
C ASP A 489 -56.51 -28.29 -22.52
N LEU A 490 -55.36 -28.62 -21.91
CA LEU A 490 -54.47 -27.67 -21.22
C LEU A 490 -53.43 -27.00 -22.12
N ARG A 491 -53.18 -27.52 -23.32
CA ARG A 491 -52.23 -26.97 -24.30
C ARG A 491 -52.85 -25.88 -25.17
#